data_AF-A0A0E9LX66-F1
#
_entry.id   AF-A0A0E9LX66-F1
#
_cell.length_a   1.000
_cell.length_b   1.000
_cell.length_c   1.000
_cell.angle_alpha   90.00
_cell.angle_beta   90.00
_cell.angle_gamma   90.00
#
_symmetry.space_group_name_H-M   'P 1'
#
loop_
_entity.id
_entity.type
_entity.pdbx_description
1 polymer ?
#
loop_
_entity_poly.entity_id
_entity_poly.type
_entity_poly.pdbx_seq_one_letter_code
_entity_poly.pdbx_strand_id
1 'polypeptide(L)'
;MSGGNCPETPRQKMIGMMYLFLTAMLALNVSGELLNAFILVDRSIIQAKESVESKNEFLYSDFEAAFASNEAKVKENFDKSALIRDKADELVAHIDELKQLFVTTADGPEYTPENYKSISNQDIAPQVMITEKGGERSEELKRRMGEYKELLVQFVETDSSLKATVETVLSTEDPPIKDGVQISWESEKFEHLPLAASMALLSQIQADVRNMESDVVRYLFTKIDEGSFKFNAIEPLVLQRSDYVIQGDEYYAEIMMAARDTTQPPTVTVDGRTLETREGRGILRLPANTTGDKTWSGEITVMGPDGNPRTHAVGGSYLVSQPSVVISPTKMNVFYEGVENPVEISVPGIPSENLRVNISNARIARRGNGYIVQPNNGSAGREAVITVAARVNDTDRNLGRKTFRIKRVPDPVAKVNDQRDGPIAKALLLAQLGVVADMENFEFDLQFKVTQFAVATIRNGYVVDASSNSNLFTEEQKDLMRGAVRGQRVFIQDIQAVGPDGRRRSLGTITLVVD
;
A
#
# COMPACT_ATOMS: atom_id res chain seq x y z
N MET A 1 74.89 36.14 -81.99
CA MET A 1 73.90 36.10 -83.09
C MET A 1 72.70 35.32 -82.60
N SER A 2 71.52 35.93 -82.74
CA SER A 2 70.22 35.36 -82.40
C SER A 2 70.04 33.99 -83.07
N GLY A 3 69.87 32.94 -82.26
CA GLY A 3 69.52 31.61 -82.75
C GLY A 3 68.06 31.63 -83.18
N GLY A 4 67.82 31.71 -84.49
CA GLY A 4 66.48 31.65 -85.06
C GLY A 4 65.83 30.31 -84.75
N ASN A 5 64.68 30.35 -84.08
CA ASN A 5 63.76 29.22 -83.96
C ASN A 5 63.41 28.71 -85.36
N CYS A 6 63.89 27.51 -85.70
CA CYS A 6 63.29 26.73 -86.78
C CYS A 6 61.81 26.49 -86.42
N PRO A 7 60.84 26.81 -87.29
CA PRO A 7 59.45 26.51 -87.02
C PRO A 7 59.28 25.00 -86.84
N GLU A 8 58.76 24.57 -85.68
CA GLU A 8 58.45 23.17 -85.43
C GLU A 8 57.59 22.62 -86.57
N THR A 9 58.02 21.51 -87.15
CA THR A 9 57.26 20.85 -88.22
C THR A 9 55.88 20.43 -87.70
N PRO A 10 54.82 20.38 -88.53
CA PRO A 10 53.48 19.95 -88.09
C PRO A 10 53.47 18.59 -87.35
N ARG A 11 54.42 17.71 -87.68
CA ARG A 11 54.64 16.43 -86.99
C ARG A 11 55.19 16.61 -85.57
N GLN A 12 56.12 17.54 -85.35
CA GLN A 12 56.63 17.85 -84.00
C GLN A 12 55.58 18.53 -83.13
N LYS A 13 54.74 19.42 -83.71
CA LYS A 13 53.59 19.99 -83.00
C LYS A 13 52.55 18.93 -82.62
N MET A 14 52.26 17.97 -83.49
CA MET A 14 51.38 16.84 -83.16
C MET A 14 51.98 15.96 -82.06
N ILE A 15 53.28 15.65 -82.11
CA ILE A 15 53.95 14.86 -81.08
C ILE A 15 53.98 15.61 -79.75
N GLY A 16 54.23 16.93 -79.76
CA GLY A 16 54.20 17.78 -78.57
C GLY A 16 52.81 17.89 -77.96
N MET A 17 51.76 18.05 -78.77
CA MET A 17 50.37 18.04 -78.28
C MET A 17 49.96 16.67 -77.75
N MET A 18 50.36 15.57 -78.39
CA MET A 18 50.15 14.21 -77.86
C MET A 18 50.89 13.99 -76.55
N TYR A 19 52.14 14.46 -76.43
CA TYR A 19 52.92 14.31 -75.20
C TYR A 19 52.34 15.15 -74.06
N LEU A 20 51.88 16.37 -74.33
CA LEU A 20 51.13 17.18 -73.37
C LEU A 20 49.82 16.52 -72.95
N PHE A 21 49.07 15.95 -73.90
CA PHE A 21 47.84 15.24 -73.60
C PHE A 21 48.08 13.96 -72.79
N LEU A 22 49.09 13.16 -73.15
CA LEU A 22 49.48 11.95 -72.41
C LEU A 22 50.06 12.28 -71.03
N THR A 23 50.85 13.34 -70.90
CA THR A 23 51.39 13.79 -69.61
C THR A 23 50.28 14.37 -68.73
N ALA A 24 49.32 15.10 -69.30
CA ALA A 24 48.12 15.55 -68.60
C ALA A 24 47.24 14.38 -68.16
N MET A 25 47.04 13.36 -69.00
CA MET A 25 46.31 12.14 -68.63
C MET A 25 47.04 11.33 -67.54
N LEU A 26 48.37 11.25 -67.57
CA LEU A 26 49.15 10.62 -66.50
C LEU A 26 49.08 11.41 -65.20
N ALA A 27 49.05 12.75 -65.27
CA ALA A 27 48.91 13.61 -64.11
C ALA A 27 47.49 13.64 -63.52
N LEU A 28 46.46 13.37 -64.34
CA LEU A 28 45.07 13.21 -63.92
C LEU A 28 44.79 11.84 -63.28
N ASN A 29 45.65 10.85 -63.51
CA ASN A 29 45.53 9.55 -62.86
C ASN A 29 45.99 9.62 -61.40
N VAL A 30 45.10 9.21 -60.52
CA VAL A 30 45.32 9.15 -59.06
C VAL A 30 46.40 8.12 -58.74
N SER A 31 47.29 8.43 -57.78
CA SER A 31 48.36 7.51 -57.38
C SER A 31 47.80 6.21 -56.78
N GLY A 32 48.45 5.07 -57.04
CA GLY A 32 48.00 3.77 -56.54
C GLY A 32 47.92 3.70 -55.00
N GLU A 33 48.77 4.45 -54.29
CA GLU A 33 48.73 4.56 -52.83
C GLU A 33 47.46 5.28 -52.34
N LEU A 34 47.02 6.34 -53.03
CA LEU A 34 45.80 7.07 -52.70
C LEU A 34 44.54 6.23 -52.97
N LEU A 35 44.53 5.43 -54.04
CA LEU A 35 43.44 4.48 -54.32
C LEU A 35 43.31 3.40 -53.24
N ASN A 36 44.44 2.84 -52.78
CA ASN A 36 44.45 1.89 -51.66
C ASN A 36 43.97 2.52 -50.35
N ALA A 37 44.25 3.80 -50.12
CA ALA A 37 43.75 4.52 -48.97
C ALA A 37 42.21 4.61 -48.97
N PHE A 38 41.57 4.86 -50.13
CA PHE A 38 40.11 4.86 -50.24
C PHE A 38 39.49 3.50 -49.90
N ILE A 39 40.07 2.39 -50.37
CA ILE A 39 39.60 1.04 -50.03
C ILE A 39 39.73 0.77 -48.53
N LEU A 40 40.83 1.20 -47.92
CA LEU A 40 41.04 1.04 -46.48
C LEU A 40 40.02 1.85 -45.66
N VAL A 41 39.75 3.09 -46.08
CA VAL A 41 38.72 3.94 -45.47
C VAL A 41 37.34 3.32 -45.63
N ASP A 42 36.98 2.87 -46.83
CA ASP A 42 35.71 2.19 -47.11
C ASP A 42 35.50 0.98 -46.18
N ARG A 43 36.51 0.10 -46.07
CA ARG A 43 36.46 -1.04 -45.16
C ARG A 43 36.29 -0.63 -43.71
N SER A 44 36.98 0.42 -43.26
CA SER A 44 36.84 0.93 -41.90
C SER A 44 35.44 1.48 -41.64
N ILE A 45 34.83 2.14 -42.63
CA ILE A 45 33.46 2.67 -42.53
C ILE A 45 32.46 1.52 -42.48
N ILE A 46 32.63 0.48 -43.31
CA ILE A 46 31.78 -0.72 -43.28
C ILE A 46 31.85 -1.40 -41.91
N GLN A 47 33.05 -1.57 -41.34
CA GLN A 47 33.19 -2.14 -39.99
C GLN A 47 32.54 -1.26 -38.91
N ALA A 48 32.64 0.07 -39.05
CA ALA A 48 31.95 0.99 -38.15
C ALA A 48 30.42 0.89 -38.28
N LYS A 49 29.91 0.74 -39.50
CA LYS A 49 28.48 0.51 -39.80
C LYS A 49 27.99 -0.81 -39.19
N GLU A 50 28.72 -1.90 -39.31
CA GLU A 50 28.33 -3.20 -38.72
C GLU A 50 28.29 -3.14 -37.17
N SER A 51 29.24 -2.41 -36.58
CA SER A 51 29.24 -2.11 -35.13
C SER A 51 28.07 -1.22 -34.73
N VAL A 52 27.75 -0.25 -35.59
CA VAL A 52 26.46 0.46 -35.75
C VAL A 52 25.24 -0.41 -35.47
N GLU A 53 25.01 -1.27 -36.46
CA GLU A 53 23.88 -2.19 -36.60
C GLU A 53 23.77 -3.15 -35.41
N SER A 54 24.90 -3.72 -34.97
CA SER A 54 24.92 -4.59 -33.79
C SER A 54 24.42 -3.85 -32.53
N LYS A 55 24.77 -2.58 -32.34
CA LYS A 55 24.26 -1.77 -31.21
C LYS A 55 22.78 -1.45 -31.37
N ASN A 56 22.33 -1.19 -32.59
CA ASN A 56 20.91 -0.93 -32.89
C ASN A 56 20.07 -2.17 -32.56
N GLU A 57 20.54 -3.38 -32.90
CA GLU A 57 19.86 -4.63 -32.54
C GLU A 57 19.66 -4.76 -31.02
N PHE A 58 20.68 -4.47 -30.21
CA PHE A 58 20.53 -4.46 -28.75
C PHE A 58 19.53 -3.40 -28.28
N LEU A 59 19.56 -2.20 -28.85
CA LEU A 59 18.65 -1.12 -28.49
C LEU A 59 17.19 -1.47 -28.84
N TYR A 60 16.93 -2.08 -29.99
CA TYR A 60 15.60 -2.58 -30.34
C TYR A 60 15.14 -3.71 -29.41
N SER A 61 16.04 -4.63 -29.02
CA SER A 61 15.72 -5.66 -28.04
C SER A 61 15.35 -5.08 -26.68
N ASP A 62 16.03 -4.03 -26.22
CA ASP A 62 15.68 -3.32 -24.98
C ASP A 62 14.30 -2.63 -25.09
N PHE A 63 14.00 -2.08 -26.28
CA PHE A 63 12.70 -1.50 -26.61
C PHE A 63 11.56 -2.51 -26.56
N GLU A 64 11.77 -3.69 -27.15
CA GLU A 64 10.81 -4.80 -27.14
C GLU A 64 10.56 -5.30 -25.71
N ALA A 65 11.60 -5.42 -24.89
CA ALA A 65 11.46 -5.81 -23.49
C ALA A 65 10.67 -4.76 -22.67
N ALA A 66 10.91 -3.47 -22.91
CA ALA A 66 10.16 -2.38 -22.30
C ALA A 66 8.69 -2.38 -22.75
N PHE A 67 8.43 -2.62 -24.03
CA PHE A 67 7.08 -2.72 -24.59
C PHE A 67 6.30 -3.89 -23.99
N ALA A 68 6.92 -5.06 -23.86
CA ALA A 68 6.31 -6.23 -23.21
C ALA A 68 5.97 -5.98 -21.74
N SER A 69 6.72 -5.09 -21.06
CA SER A 69 6.50 -4.74 -19.66
C SER A 69 5.41 -3.69 -19.48
N ASN A 70 5.29 -2.72 -20.38
CA ASN A 70 4.30 -1.64 -20.30
C ASN A 70 3.89 -1.11 -21.68
N GLU A 71 3.04 -1.87 -22.37
CA GLU A 71 2.57 -1.52 -23.71
C GLU A 71 1.98 -0.11 -23.78
N ALA A 72 1.07 0.25 -22.86
CA ALA A 72 0.36 1.52 -22.92
C ALA A 72 1.28 2.75 -22.87
N LYS A 73 2.40 2.64 -22.14
CA LYS A 73 3.39 3.72 -22.00
C LYS A 73 4.38 3.76 -23.17
N VAL A 74 4.74 2.59 -23.71
CA VAL A 74 5.87 2.45 -24.65
C VAL A 74 5.44 2.45 -26.11
N LYS A 75 4.19 2.09 -26.42
CA LYS A 75 3.66 1.87 -27.78
C LYS A 75 3.98 2.98 -28.77
N GLU A 76 3.72 4.24 -28.41
CA GLU A 76 3.93 5.37 -29.31
C GLU A 76 5.38 5.49 -29.77
N ASN A 77 6.34 5.40 -28.84
CA ASN A 77 7.75 5.49 -29.17
C ASN A 77 8.24 4.21 -29.86
N PHE A 78 7.71 3.04 -29.47
CA PHE A 78 7.95 1.75 -30.13
C PHE A 78 7.63 1.78 -31.62
N ASP A 79 6.41 2.19 -31.96
CA ASP A 79 5.96 2.26 -33.35
C ASP A 79 6.81 3.25 -34.18
N LYS A 80 7.22 4.38 -33.58
CA LYS A 80 8.16 5.33 -34.22
C LYS A 80 9.52 4.69 -34.49
N SER A 81 10.09 3.97 -33.51
CA SER A 81 11.39 3.31 -33.69
C SER A 81 11.36 2.21 -34.76
N ALA A 82 10.27 1.45 -34.85
CA ALA A 82 10.10 0.43 -35.88
C ALA A 82 10.05 1.07 -37.27
N LEU A 83 9.32 2.19 -37.40
CA LEU A 83 9.28 2.94 -38.65
C LEU A 83 10.65 3.51 -39.05
N ILE A 84 11.44 3.99 -38.08
CA ILE A 84 12.83 4.41 -38.34
C ILE A 84 13.64 3.25 -38.88
N ARG A 85 13.59 2.08 -38.23
CA ARG A 85 14.29 0.87 -38.65
C ARG A 85 13.97 0.49 -40.09
N ASP A 86 12.68 0.39 -40.40
CA ASP A 86 12.20 0.00 -41.71
C ASP A 86 12.72 0.97 -42.80
N LYS A 87 12.69 2.28 -42.53
CA LYS A 87 13.19 3.29 -43.47
C LYS A 87 14.71 3.35 -43.59
N ALA A 88 15.42 3.10 -42.50
CA ALA A 88 16.88 2.95 -42.53
C ALA A 88 17.28 1.71 -43.35
N ASP A 89 16.62 0.58 -43.14
CA ASP A 89 16.84 -0.68 -43.86
C ASP A 89 16.56 -0.51 -45.37
N GLU A 90 15.44 0.13 -45.73
CA GLU A 90 15.10 0.45 -47.13
C GLU A 90 16.16 1.33 -47.81
N LEU A 91 16.70 2.33 -47.11
CA LEU A 91 17.70 3.25 -47.64
C LEU A 91 19.07 2.58 -47.76
N VAL A 92 19.52 1.85 -46.74
CA VAL A 92 20.79 1.12 -46.76
C VAL A 92 20.79 0.05 -47.86
N ALA A 93 19.70 -0.71 -48.01
CA ALA A 93 19.54 -1.69 -49.07
C ALA A 93 19.59 -1.04 -50.47
N HIS A 94 18.94 0.11 -50.64
CA HIS A 94 19.03 0.85 -51.90
C HIS A 94 20.47 1.29 -52.22
N ILE A 95 21.24 1.71 -51.21
CA ILE A 95 22.65 2.07 -51.40
C ILE A 95 23.49 0.83 -51.74
N ASP A 96 23.22 -0.33 -51.13
CA ASP A 96 23.90 -1.58 -51.47
C ASP A 96 23.63 -2.00 -52.93
N GLU A 97 22.40 -1.83 -53.41
CA GLU A 97 22.04 -2.05 -54.83
C GLU A 97 22.83 -1.10 -55.76
N LEU A 98 22.99 0.18 -55.40
CA LEU A 98 23.78 1.14 -56.17
C LEU A 98 25.26 0.75 -56.20
N LYS A 99 25.83 0.34 -55.06
CA LYS A 99 27.21 -0.16 -54.96
C LYS A 99 27.43 -1.40 -55.82
N GLN A 100 26.49 -2.34 -55.81
CA GLN A 100 26.54 -3.51 -56.70
C GLN A 100 26.44 -3.08 -58.18
N LEU A 101 25.58 -2.13 -58.51
CA LEU A 101 25.43 -1.63 -59.86
C LEU A 101 26.72 -0.95 -60.38
N PHE A 102 27.40 -0.19 -59.53
CA PHE A 102 28.69 0.43 -59.86
C PHE A 102 29.71 -0.62 -60.27
N VAL A 103 29.85 -1.68 -59.47
CA VAL A 103 30.82 -2.76 -59.73
C VAL A 103 30.44 -3.55 -60.98
N THR A 104 29.17 -3.92 -61.14
CA THR A 104 28.72 -4.70 -62.31
C THR A 104 28.85 -3.93 -63.62
N THR A 105 28.63 -2.61 -63.60
CA THR A 105 28.83 -1.74 -64.76
C THR A 105 30.30 -1.59 -65.11
N ALA A 106 31.19 -1.56 -64.10
CA ALA A 106 32.62 -1.38 -64.29
C ALA A 106 33.34 -2.66 -64.74
N ASP A 107 33.11 -3.77 -64.04
CA ASP A 107 33.95 -4.97 -64.14
C ASP A 107 33.19 -6.21 -64.64
N GLY A 108 31.85 -6.23 -64.55
CA GLY A 108 31.00 -7.36 -64.97
C GLY A 108 30.17 -8.00 -63.83
N PRO A 109 29.22 -8.88 -64.16
CA PRO A 109 28.26 -9.45 -63.21
C PRO A 109 28.87 -10.35 -62.12
N GLU A 110 30.09 -10.85 -62.32
CA GLU A 110 30.80 -11.71 -61.38
C GLU A 110 31.54 -10.96 -60.25
N TYR A 111 31.61 -9.64 -60.32
CA TYR A 111 32.31 -8.81 -59.34
C TYR A 111 31.35 -8.27 -58.27
N THR A 112 31.89 -8.03 -57.07
CA THR A 112 31.13 -7.54 -55.90
C THR A 112 31.79 -6.29 -55.29
N PRO A 113 31.06 -5.50 -54.48
CA PRO A 113 31.62 -4.39 -53.71
C PRO A 113 32.90 -4.71 -52.92
N GLU A 114 33.10 -5.96 -52.52
CA GLU A 114 34.29 -6.42 -51.77
C GLU A 114 35.47 -6.77 -52.68
N ASN A 115 35.22 -7.00 -53.97
CA ASN A 115 36.21 -7.48 -54.92
C ASN A 115 35.92 -6.95 -56.33
N TYR A 116 36.37 -5.73 -56.61
CA TYR A 116 36.31 -5.07 -57.92
C TYR A 116 37.70 -4.56 -58.34
N LYS A 117 37.93 -4.42 -59.65
CA LYS A 117 39.25 -4.11 -60.24
C LYS A 117 39.35 -2.68 -60.76
N SER A 118 38.25 -2.09 -61.21
CA SER A 118 38.19 -0.75 -61.80
C SER A 118 38.24 0.38 -60.76
N ILE A 119 39.09 0.24 -59.75
CA ILE A 119 39.22 1.11 -58.57
C ILE A 119 39.51 2.58 -58.96
N SER A 120 40.31 2.80 -60.00
CA SER A 120 40.72 4.12 -60.47
C SER A 120 39.74 4.79 -61.44
N ASN A 121 38.69 4.09 -61.87
CA ASN A 121 37.81 4.57 -62.94
C ASN A 121 36.96 5.75 -62.44
N GLN A 122 36.97 6.86 -63.17
CA GLN A 122 36.25 8.09 -62.81
C GLN A 122 34.93 8.27 -63.57
N ASP A 123 34.66 7.43 -64.57
CA ASP A 123 33.52 7.59 -65.47
C ASP A 123 32.29 6.80 -65.00
N ILE A 124 32.48 5.71 -64.24
CA ILE A 124 31.39 4.80 -63.85
C ILE A 124 30.38 5.46 -62.92
N ALA A 125 30.84 6.08 -61.82
CA ALA A 125 29.96 6.72 -60.86
C ALA A 125 29.10 7.84 -61.49
N PRO A 126 29.66 8.80 -62.25
CA PRO A 126 28.85 9.84 -62.90
C PRO A 126 28.01 9.29 -64.07
N GLN A 127 28.48 8.25 -64.77
CA GLN A 127 27.66 7.56 -65.77
C GLN A 127 26.40 6.98 -65.14
N VAL A 128 26.54 6.19 -64.07
CA VAL A 128 25.42 5.47 -63.45
C VAL A 128 24.47 6.41 -62.71
N MET A 129 25.01 7.39 -61.99
CA MET A 129 24.20 8.27 -61.12
C MET A 129 23.60 9.47 -61.86
N ILE A 130 24.33 10.08 -62.80
CA ILE A 130 23.97 11.38 -63.39
C ILE A 130 23.54 11.22 -64.86
N THR A 131 24.26 10.43 -65.65
CA THR A 131 24.04 10.36 -67.11
C THR A 131 22.96 9.36 -67.50
N GLU A 132 23.03 8.15 -66.97
CA GLU A 132 22.06 7.09 -67.25
C GLU A 132 20.69 7.45 -66.70
N LYS A 133 19.64 7.09 -67.47
CA LYS A 133 18.24 7.39 -67.14
C LYS A 133 17.97 8.87 -66.84
N GLY A 134 18.83 9.78 -67.30
CA GLY A 134 18.69 11.22 -67.07
C GLY A 134 18.82 11.64 -65.60
N GLY A 135 19.64 10.94 -64.81
CA GLY A 135 19.90 11.30 -63.41
C GLY A 135 18.87 10.78 -62.40
N GLU A 136 17.94 9.93 -62.83
CA GLU A 136 16.86 9.39 -61.97
C GLU A 136 17.40 8.73 -60.69
N ARG A 137 18.59 8.10 -60.75
CA ARG A 137 19.17 7.39 -59.60
C ARG A 137 19.71 8.35 -58.52
N SER A 138 20.35 9.46 -58.91
CA SER A 138 20.80 10.45 -57.93
C SER A 138 19.63 11.19 -57.28
N GLU A 139 18.60 11.51 -58.07
CA GLU A 139 17.37 12.12 -57.55
C GLU A 139 16.64 11.19 -56.58
N GLU A 140 16.54 9.89 -56.91
CA GLU A 140 15.93 8.89 -56.03
C GLU A 140 16.70 8.74 -54.71
N LEU A 141 18.03 8.67 -54.75
CA LEU A 141 18.85 8.61 -53.54
C LEU A 141 18.67 9.88 -52.67
N LYS A 142 18.73 11.07 -53.29
CA LYS A 142 18.47 12.35 -52.61
C LYS A 142 17.08 12.38 -51.96
N ARG A 143 16.05 11.95 -52.69
CA ARG A 143 14.67 11.90 -52.20
C ARG A 143 14.53 10.99 -50.98
N ARG A 144 15.06 9.76 -51.05
CA ARG A 144 15.00 8.80 -49.93
C ARG A 144 15.77 9.31 -48.70
N MET A 145 16.94 9.91 -48.91
CA MET A 145 17.69 10.56 -47.82
C MET A 145 16.91 11.72 -47.20
N GLY A 146 16.28 12.55 -48.03
CA GLY A 146 15.42 13.65 -47.59
C GLY A 146 14.23 13.19 -46.76
N GLU A 147 13.50 12.17 -47.24
CA GLU A 147 12.36 11.56 -46.53
C GLU A 147 12.79 10.96 -45.19
N TYR A 148 13.93 10.26 -45.16
CA TYR A 148 14.47 9.69 -43.93
C TYR A 148 14.87 10.80 -42.93
N LYS A 149 15.55 11.85 -43.40
CA LYS A 149 15.90 13.03 -42.59
C LYS A 149 14.66 13.70 -42.00
N GLU A 150 13.64 13.94 -42.81
CA GLU A 150 12.39 14.58 -42.37
C GLU A 150 11.66 13.74 -41.32
N LEU A 151 11.62 12.42 -41.50
CA LEU A 151 11.08 11.48 -40.50
C LEU A 151 11.80 11.60 -39.16
N LEU A 152 13.14 11.57 -39.17
CA LEU A 152 13.94 11.68 -37.96
C LEU A 152 13.72 13.04 -37.26
N VAL A 153 13.73 14.13 -38.02
CA VAL A 153 13.48 15.49 -37.51
C VAL A 153 12.09 15.61 -36.88
N GLN A 154 11.07 14.97 -37.46
CA GLN A 154 9.72 14.94 -36.92
C GLN A 154 9.66 14.24 -35.55
N PHE A 155 10.50 13.23 -35.30
CA PHE A 155 10.49 12.50 -34.05
C PHE A 155 11.32 13.14 -32.93
N VAL A 156 12.16 14.12 -33.27
CA VAL A 156 13.05 14.84 -32.34
C VAL A 156 12.61 16.30 -32.16
N GLU A 157 11.36 16.52 -31.74
CA GLU A 157 10.80 17.89 -31.65
C GLU A 157 11.42 18.73 -30.52
N THR A 158 11.79 18.11 -29.39
CA THR A 158 12.20 18.83 -28.18
C THR A 158 13.70 18.95 -27.98
N ASP A 159 14.51 18.13 -28.67
CA ASP A 159 15.97 18.18 -28.59
C ASP A 159 16.54 18.94 -29.80
N SER A 160 16.75 20.24 -29.63
CA SER A 160 17.29 21.11 -30.68
C SER A 160 18.70 20.73 -31.13
N SER A 161 19.49 20.08 -30.27
CA SER A 161 20.86 19.68 -30.59
C SER A 161 20.88 18.44 -31.48
N LEU A 162 20.10 17.44 -31.12
CA LEU A 162 19.99 16.22 -31.92
C LEU A 162 19.34 16.51 -33.27
N LYS A 163 18.29 17.36 -33.29
CA LYS A 163 17.67 17.82 -34.54
C LYS A 163 18.69 18.48 -35.49
N ALA A 164 19.49 19.43 -35.00
CA ALA A 164 20.51 20.10 -35.81
C ALA A 164 21.59 19.11 -36.32
N THR A 165 21.91 18.08 -35.53
CA THR A 165 22.85 17.03 -35.93
C THR A 165 22.29 16.21 -37.09
N VAL A 166 21.04 15.77 -37.01
CA VAL A 166 20.34 15.03 -38.09
C VAL A 166 20.28 15.87 -39.37
N GLU A 167 19.92 17.15 -39.26
CA GLU A 167 19.85 18.07 -40.41
C GLU A 167 21.21 18.26 -41.10
N THR A 168 22.30 18.27 -40.33
CA THR A 168 23.66 18.45 -40.85
C THR A 168 24.20 17.16 -41.48
N VAL A 169 24.07 16.02 -40.80
CA VAL A 169 24.66 14.74 -41.21
C VAL A 169 23.97 14.19 -42.46
N LEU A 170 22.64 14.27 -42.52
CA LEU A 170 21.84 13.76 -43.66
C LEU A 170 21.51 14.86 -44.68
N SER A 171 22.31 15.92 -44.74
CA SER A 171 22.07 17.00 -45.70
C SER A 171 22.27 16.54 -47.15
N THR A 172 21.28 16.88 -47.98
CA THR A 172 21.27 16.67 -49.43
C THR A 172 21.24 18.00 -50.18
N GLU A 173 21.54 19.10 -49.49
CA GLU A 173 21.63 20.43 -50.09
C GLU A 173 22.88 20.54 -50.96
N ASP A 174 22.79 21.36 -52.00
CA ASP A 174 23.93 21.60 -52.86
C ASP A 174 25.02 22.37 -52.10
N PRO A 175 26.31 22.03 -52.32
CA PRO A 175 27.41 22.70 -51.63
C PRO A 175 27.45 24.21 -51.95
N PRO A 176 28.05 25.01 -51.07
CA PRO A 176 28.19 26.45 -51.30
C PRO A 176 28.99 26.73 -52.57
N ILE A 177 28.60 27.78 -53.30
CA ILE A 177 29.25 28.21 -54.55
C ILE A 177 30.76 28.36 -54.33
N LYS A 178 31.54 27.66 -55.16
CA LYS A 178 33.00 27.73 -55.17
C LYS A 178 33.46 28.22 -56.54
N ASP A 179 34.36 29.20 -56.55
CA ASP A 179 34.95 29.77 -57.78
C ASP A 179 33.92 30.25 -58.83
N GLY A 180 32.74 30.70 -58.37
CA GLY A 180 31.65 31.21 -59.22
C GLY A 180 30.79 30.15 -59.90
N VAL A 181 31.00 28.87 -59.59
CA VAL A 181 30.25 27.74 -60.13
C VAL A 181 29.44 27.08 -59.01
N GLN A 182 28.14 26.90 -59.24
CA GLN A 182 27.29 26.06 -58.40
C GLN A 182 27.50 24.61 -58.84
N ILE A 183 27.98 23.78 -57.91
CA ILE A 183 28.09 22.34 -58.09
C ILE A 183 26.86 21.73 -57.42
N SER A 184 26.19 20.79 -58.07
CA SER A 184 25.09 20.06 -57.44
C SER A 184 25.65 18.98 -56.51
N TRP A 185 24.88 18.58 -55.49
CA TRP A 185 25.29 17.56 -54.53
C TRP A 185 25.69 16.24 -55.24
N GLU A 186 24.98 15.81 -56.28
CA GLU A 186 25.32 14.60 -57.01
C GLU A 186 26.62 14.73 -57.81
N SER A 187 26.91 15.91 -58.37
CA SER A 187 28.20 16.19 -59.02
C SER A 187 29.34 16.17 -58.00
N GLU A 188 29.15 16.76 -56.81
CA GLU A 188 30.16 16.73 -55.73
C GLU A 188 30.46 15.29 -55.26
N LYS A 189 29.44 14.42 -55.18
CA LYS A 189 29.59 13.06 -54.66
C LYS A 189 30.07 12.04 -55.70
N PHE A 190 29.83 12.28 -56.99
CA PHE A 190 30.05 11.26 -58.02
C PHE A 190 30.91 11.71 -59.20
N GLU A 191 31.11 13.00 -59.46
CA GLU A 191 31.89 13.48 -60.61
C GLU A 191 33.38 13.64 -60.27
N HIS A 192 34.26 13.31 -61.22
CA HIS A 192 35.73 13.43 -61.08
C HIS A 192 36.36 12.67 -59.90
N LEU A 193 35.64 11.70 -59.34
CA LEU A 193 36.12 10.84 -58.26
C LEU A 193 36.39 9.42 -58.79
N PRO A 194 37.49 8.77 -58.37
CA PRO A 194 37.68 7.35 -58.64
C PRO A 194 36.57 6.51 -58.02
N LEU A 195 36.26 5.38 -58.64
CA LEU A 195 35.21 4.45 -58.21
C LEU A 195 35.34 4.08 -56.72
N ALA A 196 36.56 3.86 -56.23
CA ALA A 196 36.79 3.57 -54.81
C ALA A 196 36.42 4.72 -53.86
N ALA A 197 36.59 5.97 -54.28
CA ALA A 197 36.14 7.11 -53.49
C ALA A 197 34.61 7.21 -53.48
N SER A 198 33.95 7.00 -54.61
CA SER A 198 32.48 6.96 -54.68
C SER A 198 31.88 5.82 -53.86
N MET A 199 32.52 4.64 -53.85
CA MET A 199 32.13 3.52 -52.98
C MET A 199 32.25 3.87 -51.50
N ALA A 200 33.37 4.51 -51.10
CA ALA A 200 33.57 4.98 -49.73
C ALA A 200 32.54 6.03 -49.31
N LEU A 201 32.16 6.96 -50.20
CA LEU A 201 31.12 7.95 -49.93
C LEU A 201 29.74 7.31 -49.74
N LEU A 202 29.39 6.30 -50.56
CA LEU A 202 28.15 5.55 -50.37
C LEU A 202 28.15 4.79 -49.03
N SER A 203 29.27 4.16 -48.66
CA SER A 203 29.41 3.53 -47.34
C SER A 203 29.32 4.54 -46.19
N GLN A 204 29.85 5.76 -46.38
CA GLN A 204 29.73 6.84 -45.39
C GLN A 204 28.26 7.20 -45.18
N ILE A 205 27.48 7.36 -46.26
CA ILE A 205 26.04 7.61 -46.16
C ILE A 205 25.32 6.49 -45.40
N GLN A 206 25.65 5.22 -45.66
CA GLN A 206 25.07 4.10 -44.92
C GLN A 206 25.42 4.16 -43.43
N ALA A 207 26.67 4.47 -43.08
CA ALA A 207 27.10 4.62 -41.70
C ALA A 207 26.37 5.79 -41.01
N ASP A 208 26.21 6.92 -41.71
CA ASP A 208 25.49 8.09 -41.22
C ASP A 208 24.01 7.76 -40.96
N VAL A 209 23.36 7.01 -41.85
CA VAL A 209 21.97 6.53 -41.67
C VAL A 209 21.84 5.67 -40.40
N ARG A 210 22.76 4.72 -40.19
CA ARG A 210 22.76 3.82 -39.00
C ARG A 210 23.11 4.55 -37.70
N ASN A 211 23.99 5.53 -37.75
CA ASN A 211 24.31 6.37 -36.59
C ASN A 211 23.13 7.25 -36.20
N MET A 212 22.48 7.90 -37.17
CA MET A 212 21.29 8.72 -36.89
C MET A 212 20.10 7.87 -36.43
N GLU A 213 19.95 6.65 -36.97
CA GLU A 213 19.02 5.65 -36.42
C GLU A 213 19.30 5.41 -34.93
N SER A 214 20.53 5.05 -34.57
CA SER A 214 20.96 4.79 -33.18
C SER A 214 20.61 5.95 -32.25
N ASP A 215 20.98 7.17 -32.64
CA ASP A 215 20.86 8.34 -31.78
C ASP A 215 19.39 8.74 -31.56
N VAL A 216 18.56 8.69 -32.62
CA VAL A 216 17.14 9.03 -32.52
C VAL A 216 16.36 7.94 -31.78
N VAL A 217 16.62 6.66 -32.03
CA VAL A 217 15.97 5.58 -31.29
C VAL A 217 16.34 5.63 -29.81
N ARG A 218 17.61 5.95 -29.47
CA ARG A 218 18.03 6.12 -28.07
C ARG A 218 17.31 7.29 -27.42
N TYR A 219 17.17 8.42 -28.12
CA TYR A 219 16.39 9.56 -27.63
C TYR A 219 14.94 9.14 -27.32
N LEU A 220 14.29 8.42 -28.24
CA LEU A 220 12.93 7.92 -28.04
C LEU A 220 12.82 6.97 -26.82
N PHE A 221 13.86 6.18 -26.55
CA PHE A 221 13.93 5.33 -25.35
C PHE A 221 14.08 6.12 -24.06
N THR A 222 14.96 7.09 -24.01
CA THR A 222 15.12 7.93 -22.82
C THR A 222 13.84 8.71 -22.48
N LYS A 223 13.07 9.10 -23.51
CA LYS A 223 11.81 9.83 -23.36
C LYS A 223 10.70 9.02 -22.68
N ILE A 224 10.77 7.68 -22.74
CA ILE A 224 9.83 6.81 -22.03
C ILE A 224 9.90 7.08 -20.52
N ASP A 225 11.09 7.31 -19.96
CA ASP A 225 11.27 7.44 -18.51
C ASP A 225 11.30 8.86 -17.98
N GLU A 226 11.47 9.86 -18.85
CA GLU A 226 11.61 11.28 -18.49
C GLU A 226 10.40 11.86 -17.70
N GLY A 227 9.21 11.27 -17.86
CA GLY A 227 7.99 11.67 -17.15
C GLY A 227 7.58 10.77 -15.97
N SER A 228 8.43 9.82 -15.56
CA SER A 228 8.06 8.82 -14.55
C SER A 228 8.59 9.17 -13.15
N PHE A 229 7.77 8.92 -12.13
CA PHE A 229 8.26 8.94 -10.76
C PHE A 229 9.32 7.87 -10.57
N LYS A 230 10.45 8.25 -9.98
CA LYS A 230 11.50 7.30 -9.62
C LYS A 230 11.13 6.69 -8.27
N PHE A 231 11.12 5.37 -8.20
CA PHE A 231 10.91 4.63 -6.95
C PHE A 231 12.10 3.69 -6.75
N ASN A 232 12.61 3.62 -5.54
CA ASN A 232 13.76 2.79 -5.20
C ASN A 232 13.48 1.77 -4.08
N ALA A 233 12.30 1.85 -3.45
CA ALA A 233 11.85 0.89 -2.46
C ALA A 233 10.41 0.46 -2.78
N ILE A 234 10.20 -0.86 -2.83
CA ILE A 234 8.89 -1.47 -3.08
C ILE A 234 8.57 -2.37 -1.88
N GLU A 235 7.42 -2.15 -1.26
CA GLU A 235 6.98 -2.93 -0.10
C GLU A 235 5.48 -3.21 -0.13
N PRO A 236 5.01 -4.35 0.43
CA PRO A 236 3.59 -4.57 0.59
C PRO A 236 3.03 -3.64 1.67
N LEU A 237 1.87 -3.05 1.37
CA LEU A 237 1.07 -2.25 2.29
C LEU A 237 -0.29 -2.94 2.48
N VAL A 238 -0.70 -3.05 3.74
CA VAL A 238 -1.99 -3.62 4.12
C VAL A 238 -2.89 -2.49 4.58
N LEU A 239 -4.06 -2.36 3.94
CA LEU A 239 -5.11 -1.39 4.26
C LEU A 239 -6.31 -2.15 4.83
N GLN A 240 -6.33 -2.31 6.15
CA GLN A 240 -7.45 -2.92 6.87
C GLN A 240 -8.56 -1.91 7.19
N ARG A 241 -9.82 -2.35 7.19
CA ARG A 241 -10.95 -1.54 7.68
C ARG A 241 -10.93 -1.38 9.20
N SER A 242 -10.51 -2.43 9.92
CA SER A 242 -10.30 -2.42 11.37
C SER A 242 -9.19 -3.41 11.74
N ASP A 243 -8.40 -3.08 12.75
CA ASP A 243 -7.41 -3.96 13.38
C ASP A 243 -8.01 -4.77 14.55
N TYR A 244 -9.29 -4.56 14.87
CA TYR A 244 -10.02 -5.29 15.89
C TYR A 244 -11.27 -5.97 15.31
N VAL A 245 -11.36 -7.29 15.45
CA VAL A 245 -12.52 -8.09 15.00
C VAL A 245 -13.00 -9.00 16.11
N ILE A 246 -14.32 -9.19 16.23
CA ILE A 246 -14.91 -10.10 17.20
C ILE A 246 -14.95 -11.50 16.59
N GLN A 247 -14.75 -12.54 17.41
CA GLN A 247 -14.79 -13.94 16.96
C GLN A 247 -16.06 -14.25 16.16
N GLY A 248 -15.88 -14.64 14.90
CA GLY A 248 -16.96 -14.89 13.94
C GLY A 248 -17.25 -13.74 12.97
N ASP A 249 -16.57 -12.59 13.10
CA ASP A 249 -16.55 -11.57 12.05
C ASP A 249 -15.56 -11.92 10.95
N GLU A 250 -15.80 -11.35 9.76
CA GLU A 250 -14.86 -11.36 8.66
C GLU A 250 -13.82 -10.26 8.86
N TYR A 251 -12.54 -10.64 8.83
CA TYR A 251 -11.44 -9.69 8.73
C TYR A 251 -11.25 -9.29 7.28
N TYR A 252 -11.41 -7.99 6.98
CA TYR A 252 -11.24 -7.42 5.65
C TYR A 252 -10.00 -6.54 5.59
N ALA A 253 -9.12 -6.81 4.62
CA ALA A 253 -7.97 -5.98 4.30
C ALA A 253 -7.66 -6.00 2.79
N GLU A 254 -7.31 -4.83 2.26
CA GLU A 254 -6.78 -4.68 0.91
C GLU A 254 -5.26 -4.70 0.97
N ILE A 255 -4.62 -5.56 0.16
CA ILE A 255 -3.17 -5.70 0.13
C ILE A 255 -2.68 -5.15 -1.20
N MET A 256 -1.80 -4.16 -1.15
CA MET A 256 -1.25 -3.51 -2.34
C MET A 256 0.27 -3.40 -2.25
N MET A 257 0.94 -3.25 -3.39
CA MET A 257 2.36 -2.93 -3.43
C MET A 257 2.52 -1.41 -3.43
N ALA A 258 3.23 -0.88 -2.45
CA ALA A 258 3.59 0.52 -2.35
C ALA A 258 5.03 0.72 -2.84
N ALA A 259 5.20 1.60 -3.82
CA ALA A 259 6.52 2.05 -4.28
C ALA A 259 6.79 3.45 -3.72
N ARG A 260 8.01 3.67 -3.20
CA ARG A 260 8.43 4.97 -2.64
C ARG A 260 9.86 5.32 -3.05
N ASP A 261 10.18 6.60 -2.94
CA ASP A 261 11.53 7.13 -3.08
C ASP A 261 12.09 7.48 -1.70
N THR A 262 13.17 6.82 -1.29
CA THR A 262 13.87 7.14 -0.03
C THR A 262 14.81 8.33 -0.15
N THR A 263 15.19 8.72 -1.37
CA THR A 263 16.10 9.86 -1.65
C THR A 263 15.36 11.18 -1.73
N GLN A 264 14.11 11.16 -2.21
CA GLN A 264 13.22 12.33 -2.25
C GLN A 264 11.94 12.03 -1.46
N PRO A 265 12.03 12.02 -0.11
CA PRO A 265 10.89 11.71 0.73
C PRO A 265 9.78 12.78 0.58
N PRO A 266 8.50 12.38 0.67
CA PRO A 266 7.39 13.33 0.63
C PRO A 266 7.39 14.27 1.84
N THR A 267 6.85 15.47 1.64
CA THR A 267 6.46 16.36 2.73
C THR A 267 5.02 16.03 3.14
N VAL A 268 4.83 15.59 4.38
CA VAL A 268 3.50 15.25 4.92
C VAL A 268 3.10 16.28 5.96
N THR A 269 1.92 16.89 5.80
CA THR A 269 1.36 17.88 6.72
C THR A 269 0.02 17.39 7.28
N VAL A 270 -0.16 17.46 8.60
CA VAL A 270 -1.42 17.12 9.29
C VAL A 270 -1.73 18.27 10.24
N ASP A 271 -2.94 18.83 10.15
CA ASP A 271 -3.39 19.98 10.95
C ASP A 271 -2.39 21.17 10.96
N GLY A 272 -1.77 21.45 9.79
CA GLY A 272 -0.80 22.52 9.62
C GLY A 272 0.61 22.25 10.17
N ARG A 273 0.89 21.03 10.66
CA ARG A 273 2.21 20.60 11.14
C ARG A 273 2.85 19.61 10.18
N THR A 274 4.08 19.89 9.75
CA THR A 274 4.88 18.95 8.98
C THR A 274 5.35 17.81 9.87
N LEU A 275 5.12 16.57 9.45
CA LEU A 275 5.52 15.37 10.16
C LEU A 275 7.00 15.06 9.95
N GLU A 276 7.58 14.31 10.89
CA GLU A 276 8.90 13.71 10.69
C GLU A 276 8.79 12.64 9.60
N THR A 277 9.59 12.75 8.54
CA THR A 277 9.68 11.73 7.50
C THR A 277 10.90 10.84 7.71
N ARG A 278 10.71 9.52 7.77
CA ARG A 278 11.81 8.53 7.82
C ARG A 278 11.64 7.50 6.71
N GLU A 279 12.70 7.25 5.95
CA GLU A 279 12.72 6.27 4.86
C GLU A 279 11.54 6.42 3.88
N GLY A 280 11.16 7.65 3.55
CA GLY A 280 10.03 7.95 2.66
C GLY A 280 8.64 7.82 3.31
N ARG A 281 8.54 7.72 4.65
CA ARG A 281 7.27 7.61 5.39
C ARG A 281 7.08 8.77 6.37
N GLY A 282 5.96 9.48 6.30
CA GLY A 282 5.57 10.47 7.31
C GLY A 282 5.06 9.80 8.59
N ILE A 283 5.61 10.15 9.74
CA ILE A 283 5.28 9.53 11.03
C ILE A 283 4.28 10.41 11.78
N LEU A 284 3.03 9.95 11.83
CA LEU A 284 1.97 10.58 12.64
C LEU A 284 1.86 9.90 14.00
N ARG A 285 1.88 10.70 15.09
CA ARG A 285 1.67 10.23 16.46
C ARG A 285 0.65 11.13 17.16
N LEU A 286 -0.54 10.59 17.40
CA LEU A 286 -1.63 11.30 18.07
C LEU A 286 -1.88 10.69 19.46
N PRO A 287 -1.93 11.49 20.54
CA PRO A 287 -2.24 10.97 21.87
C PRO A 287 -3.73 10.58 21.97
N ALA A 288 -3.99 9.40 22.54
CA ALA A 288 -5.33 8.83 22.70
C ALA A 288 -5.96 9.20 24.06
N ASN A 289 -6.19 10.50 24.31
CA ASN A 289 -6.62 10.99 25.63
C ASN A 289 -8.13 10.92 25.89
N THR A 290 -8.95 10.88 24.84
CA THR A 290 -10.41 10.86 24.95
C THR A 290 -10.96 9.69 24.17
N THR A 291 -11.98 9.04 24.72
CA THR A 291 -12.65 7.89 24.11
C THR A 291 -13.46 8.29 22.87
N GLY A 292 -13.83 7.29 22.08
CA GLY A 292 -14.66 7.42 20.88
C GLY A 292 -13.86 7.46 19.58
N ASP A 293 -14.58 7.61 18.48
CA ASP A 293 -14.00 7.70 17.13
C ASP A 293 -13.21 9.01 16.98
N LYS A 294 -11.99 8.88 16.46
CA LYS A 294 -11.10 9.99 16.13
C LYS A 294 -10.82 9.96 14.65
N THR A 295 -10.84 11.11 14.02
CA THR A 295 -10.48 11.30 12.61
C THR A 295 -9.31 12.26 12.52
N TRP A 296 -8.48 12.10 11.50
CA TRP A 296 -7.44 13.05 11.15
C TRP A 296 -7.40 13.22 9.64
N SER A 297 -6.97 14.40 9.20
CA SER A 297 -6.82 14.75 7.79
C SER A 297 -5.54 15.54 7.60
N GLY A 298 -4.95 15.41 6.41
CA GLY A 298 -3.73 16.08 6.05
C GLY A 298 -3.50 16.03 4.55
N GLU A 299 -2.30 16.42 4.17
CA GLU A 299 -1.85 16.47 2.79
C GLU A 299 -0.47 15.84 2.67
N ILE A 300 -0.25 15.14 1.57
CA ILE A 300 1.04 14.62 1.17
C ILE A 300 1.47 15.31 -0.12
N THR A 301 2.64 15.93 -0.08
CA THR A 301 3.23 16.62 -1.23
C THR A 301 4.48 15.89 -1.70
N VAL A 302 4.48 15.50 -2.98
CA VAL A 302 5.61 14.87 -3.68
C VAL A 302 6.10 15.78 -4.80
N MET A 303 7.40 15.77 -5.08
CA MET A 303 7.93 16.49 -6.24
C MET A 303 7.67 15.66 -7.50
N GLY A 304 6.98 16.24 -8.49
CA GLY A 304 6.78 15.62 -9.79
C GLY A 304 8.09 15.52 -10.59
N PRO A 305 8.18 14.62 -11.58
CA PRO A 305 9.32 14.55 -12.50
C PRO A 305 9.55 15.86 -13.27
N ASP A 306 8.49 16.66 -13.43
CA ASP A 306 8.47 17.99 -14.02
C ASP A 306 8.96 19.11 -13.09
N GLY A 307 9.38 18.78 -11.86
CA GLY A 307 9.87 19.74 -10.87
C GLY A 307 8.76 20.53 -10.17
N ASN A 308 7.49 20.25 -10.48
CA ASN A 308 6.35 20.87 -9.80
C ASN A 308 5.84 19.97 -8.65
N PRO A 309 5.47 20.55 -7.50
CA PRO A 309 4.90 19.78 -6.40
C PRO A 309 3.48 19.29 -6.74
N ARG A 310 3.19 18.02 -6.40
CA ARG A 310 1.85 17.42 -6.48
C ARG A 310 1.38 17.06 -5.08
N THR A 311 0.21 17.59 -4.72
CA THR A 311 -0.38 17.43 -3.40
C THR A 311 -1.61 16.54 -3.47
N HIS A 312 -1.68 15.57 -2.55
CA HIS A 312 -2.82 14.67 -2.40
C HIS A 312 -3.36 14.76 -0.97
N ALA A 313 -4.68 14.74 -0.84
CA ALA A 313 -5.32 14.65 0.47
C ALA A 313 -5.11 13.25 1.05
N VAL A 314 -4.88 13.18 2.36
CA VAL A 314 -4.78 11.93 3.12
C VAL A 314 -5.57 12.07 4.41
N GLY A 315 -6.16 10.98 4.88
CA GLY A 315 -6.88 10.96 6.15
C GLY A 315 -7.12 9.55 6.63
N GLY A 316 -7.53 9.46 7.89
CA GLY A 316 -7.85 8.19 8.51
C GLY A 316 -8.67 8.38 9.78
N SER A 317 -9.18 7.26 10.30
CA SER A 317 -9.90 7.21 11.56
C SER A 317 -9.34 6.12 12.46
N TYR A 318 -9.40 6.34 13.77
CA TYR A 318 -9.03 5.36 14.78
C TYR A 318 -9.99 5.44 15.98
N LEU A 319 -10.25 4.31 16.63
CA LEU A 319 -11.13 4.23 17.80
C LEU A 319 -10.31 4.21 19.08
N VAL A 320 -10.62 5.11 20.02
CA VAL A 320 -10.04 5.09 21.37
C VAL A 320 -11.04 4.48 22.34
N SER A 321 -10.69 3.31 22.89
CA SER A 321 -11.50 2.63 23.91
C SER A 321 -10.89 2.80 25.30
N GLN A 322 -11.74 2.86 26.32
CA GLN A 322 -11.27 2.83 27.71
C GLN A 322 -10.74 1.43 28.04
N PRO A 323 -9.57 1.31 28.72
CA PRO A 323 -9.12 0.03 29.25
C PRO A 323 -10.18 -0.53 30.20
N SER A 324 -10.59 -1.79 30.02
CA SER A 324 -11.49 -2.47 30.95
C SER A 324 -10.88 -3.78 31.40
N VAL A 325 -10.92 -4.02 32.71
CA VAL A 325 -10.48 -5.27 33.33
C VAL A 325 -11.65 -5.82 34.13
N VAL A 326 -12.06 -7.05 33.83
CA VAL A 326 -13.13 -7.72 34.57
C VAL A 326 -12.51 -8.59 35.65
N ILE A 327 -12.48 -8.08 36.89
CA ILE A 327 -12.07 -8.85 38.07
C ILE A 327 -13.33 -9.30 38.79
N SER A 328 -13.69 -10.59 38.67
CA SER A 328 -14.90 -11.13 39.31
C SER A 328 -14.58 -12.31 40.24
N PRO A 329 -14.81 -12.21 41.56
CA PRO A 329 -14.60 -13.31 42.49
C PRO A 329 -15.54 -14.48 42.19
N THR A 330 -14.97 -15.66 41.92
CA THR A 330 -15.72 -16.83 41.42
C THR A 330 -16.72 -17.40 42.41
N LYS A 331 -16.48 -17.26 43.72
CA LYS A 331 -17.43 -17.70 44.76
C LYS A 331 -18.56 -16.72 45.07
N MET A 332 -18.50 -15.49 44.53
CA MET A 332 -19.51 -14.45 44.76
C MET A 332 -20.55 -14.33 43.63
N ASN A 333 -20.55 -15.25 42.65
CA ASN A 333 -21.56 -15.31 41.60
C ASN A 333 -22.92 -15.83 42.13
N VAL A 334 -23.51 -15.11 43.08
CA VAL A 334 -24.74 -15.49 43.78
C VAL A 334 -25.76 -14.36 43.68
N PHE A 335 -27.01 -14.73 43.37
CA PHE A 335 -28.17 -13.86 43.58
C PHE A 335 -29.00 -14.39 44.75
N TYR A 336 -29.50 -13.49 45.59
CA TYR A 336 -30.37 -13.83 46.70
C TYR A 336 -31.84 -13.66 46.31
N GLU A 337 -32.61 -14.72 46.53
CA GLU A 337 -34.07 -14.70 46.39
C GLU A 337 -34.70 -13.77 47.45
N GLY A 338 -35.70 -12.97 47.06
CA GLY A 338 -36.43 -12.08 47.98
C GLY A 338 -35.84 -10.67 48.12
N VAL A 339 -34.73 -10.38 47.45
CA VAL A 339 -34.09 -9.05 47.43
C VAL A 339 -33.76 -8.59 46.02
N GLU A 340 -33.63 -7.28 45.83
CA GLU A 340 -33.10 -6.68 44.61
C GLU A 340 -31.58 -6.84 44.56
N ASN A 341 -31.04 -7.54 43.55
CA ASN A 341 -29.61 -7.77 43.41
C ASN A 341 -29.02 -6.85 42.33
N PRO A 342 -28.26 -5.79 42.68
CA PRO A 342 -27.64 -4.93 41.68
C PRO A 342 -26.49 -5.63 40.95
N VAL A 343 -26.40 -5.43 39.64
CA VAL A 343 -25.32 -5.95 38.79
C VAL A 343 -24.97 -4.96 37.69
N GLU A 344 -23.68 -4.83 37.39
CA GLU A 344 -23.19 -4.08 36.23
C GLU A 344 -22.75 -5.06 35.14
N ILE A 345 -23.15 -4.77 33.90
CA ILE A 345 -22.83 -5.58 32.73
C ILE A 345 -22.21 -4.65 31.70
N SER A 346 -20.95 -4.89 31.38
CA SER A 346 -20.21 -4.16 30.35
C SER A 346 -19.58 -5.15 29.37
N VAL A 347 -19.53 -4.75 28.10
CA VAL A 347 -18.82 -5.49 27.06
C VAL A 347 -17.81 -4.52 26.43
N PRO A 348 -16.51 -4.85 26.40
CA PRO A 348 -15.52 -3.99 25.78
C PRO A 348 -15.89 -3.67 24.33
N GLY A 349 -15.82 -2.40 23.95
CA GLY A 349 -16.11 -1.94 22.59
C GLY A 349 -17.60 -1.82 22.22
N ILE A 350 -18.53 -2.13 23.13
CA ILE A 350 -19.98 -2.03 22.86
C ILE A 350 -20.64 -1.09 23.89
N PRO A 351 -21.29 0.01 23.45
CA PRO A 351 -22.03 0.89 24.33
C PRO A 351 -23.13 0.17 25.10
N SER A 352 -23.35 0.57 26.35
CA SER A 352 -24.28 -0.06 27.30
C SER A 352 -25.74 -0.07 26.84
N GLU A 353 -26.11 0.85 25.96
CA GLU A 353 -27.41 1.07 25.35
C GLU A 353 -27.69 0.09 24.19
N ASN A 354 -26.63 -0.44 23.57
CA ASN A 354 -26.74 -1.42 22.49
C ASN A 354 -26.80 -2.86 23.03
N LEU A 355 -26.65 -3.05 24.34
CA LEU A 355 -26.72 -4.34 25.01
C LEU A 355 -28.17 -4.78 25.22
N ARG A 356 -28.48 -5.99 24.78
CA ARG A 356 -29.72 -6.72 25.05
C ARG A 356 -29.41 -7.83 26.05
N VAL A 357 -29.91 -7.69 27.27
CA VAL A 357 -29.65 -8.65 28.36
C VAL A 357 -30.92 -9.44 28.65
N ASN A 358 -30.78 -10.76 28.72
CA ASN A 358 -31.84 -11.66 29.17
C ASN A 358 -31.32 -12.54 30.32
N ILE A 359 -32.22 -13.01 31.19
CA ILE A 359 -31.87 -13.85 32.33
C ILE A 359 -32.88 -14.99 32.53
N SER A 360 -32.40 -16.19 32.88
CA SER A 360 -33.27 -17.30 33.30
C SER A 360 -33.54 -17.27 34.81
N ASN A 361 -34.66 -17.86 35.25
CA ASN A 361 -35.04 -18.04 36.67
C ASN A 361 -35.13 -16.74 37.52
N ALA A 362 -35.14 -15.58 36.86
CA ALA A 362 -35.18 -14.26 37.47
C ALA A 362 -35.80 -13.25 36.49
N ARG A 363 -36.05 -12.04 36.98
CA ARG A 363 -36.34 -10.85 36.17
C ARG A 363 -35.13 -9.91 36.23
N ILE A 364 -34.86 -9.22 35.14
CA ILE A 364 -33.81 -8.20 35.06
C ILE A 364 -34.41 -6.90 34.53
N ALA A 365 -34.08 -5.78 35.17
CA ALA A 365 -34.51 -4.45 34.74
C ALA A 365 -33.34 -3.47 34.80
N ARG A 366 -33.26 -2.56 33.82
CA ARG A 366 -32.23 -1.51 33.79
C ARG A 366 -32.56 -0.44 34.83
N ARG A 367 -31.57 -0.02 35.62
CA ARG A 367 -31.69 1.09 36.59
C ARG A 367 -30.42 1.93 36.53
N GLY A 368 -30.51 3.12 35.94
CA GLY A 368 -29.34 3.97 35.67
C GLY A 368 -28.35 3.28 34.72
N ASN A 369 -27.08 3.20 35.14
CA ASN A 369 -25.98 2.58 34.39
C ASN A 369 -25.84 1.06 34.65
N GLY A 370 -26.67 0.49 35.53
CA GLY A 370 -26.64 -0.92 35.89
C GLY A 370 -27.97 -1.62 35.68
N TYR A 371 -28.06 -2.83 36.22
CA TYR A 371 -29.25 -3.67 36.19
C TYR A 371 -29.59 -4.15 37.60
N ILE A 372 -30.87 -4.35 37.86
CA ILE A 372 -31.37 -5.01 39.05
C ILE A 372 -31.90 -6.38 38.65
N VAL A 373 -31.38 -7.42 39.30
CA VAL A 373 -31.82 -8.80 39.14
C VAL A 373 -32.68 -9.21 40.34
N GLN A 374 -33.87 -9.75 40.05
CA GLN A 374 -34.81 -10.24 41.05
C GLN A 374 -35.14 -11.70 40.76
N PRO A 375 -34.56 -12.67 41.49
CA PRO A 375 -34.87 -14.08 41.32
C PRO A 375 -36.36 -14.38 41.51
N ASN A 376 -36.89 -15.32 40.73
CA ASN A 376 -38.29 -15.72 40.84
C ASN A 376 -38.55 -16.45 42.17
N ASN A 377 -39.75 -16.30 42.74
CA ASN A 377 -40.14 -17.07 43.93
C ASN A 377 -40.05 -18.58 43.66
N GLY A 378 -39.37 -19.31 44.55
CA GLY A 378 -39.10 -20.74 44.47
C GLY A 378 -37.86 -21.12 43.67
N SER A 379 -37.06 -20.16 43.18
CA SER A 379 -35.88 -20.46 42.36
C SER A 379 -34.60 -20.72 43.15
N ALA A 380 -34.60 -20.57 44.47
CA ALA A 380 -33.43 -20.90 45.29
C ALA A 380 -32.97 -22.35 45.11
N GLY A 381 -31.66 -22.53 44.98
CA GLY A 381 -31.03 -23.81 44.63
C GLY A 381 -30.89 -24.05 43.12
N ARG A 382 -31.48 -23.21 42.27
CA ARG A 382 -31.28 -23.22 40.81
C ARG A 382 -30.20 -22.22 40.40
N GLU A 383 -29.89 -22.24 39.11
CA GLU A 383 -28.97 -21.28 38.49
C GLU A 383 -29.75 -20.25 37.64
N ALA A 384 -29.32 -19.00 37.69
CA ALA A 384 -29.72 -17.94 36.77
C ALA A 384 -28.62 -17.76 35.72
N VAL A 385 -28.99 -17.86 34.44
CA VAL A 385 -28.05 -17.66 33.33
C VAL A 385 -28.35 -16.31 32.71
N ILE A 386 -27.40 -15.38 32.83
CA ILE A 386 -27.43 -14.11 32.11
C ILE A 386 -26.89 -14.36 30.70
N THR A 387 -27.65 -14.00 29.68
CA THR A 387 -27.22 -14.01 28.28
C THR A 387 -27.18 -12.58 27.78
N VAL A 388 -26.06 -12.17 27.19
CA VAL A 388 -25.85 -10.83 26.68
C VAL A 388 -25.75 -10.91 25.17
N ALA A 389 -26.54 -10.12 24.47
CA ALA A 389 -26.46 -9.91 23.04
C ALA A 389 -26.26 -8.42 22.75
N ALA A 390 -25.77 -8.08 21.57
CA ALA A 390 -25.81 -6.71 21.06
C ALA A 390 -26.30 -6.71 19.62
N ARG A 391 -26.88 -5.58 19.23
CA ARG A 391 -27.22 -5.33 17.84
C ARG A 391 -25.99 -4.85 17.10
N VAL A 392 -25.52 -5.65 16.14
CA VAL A 392 -24.42 -5.30 15.24
C VAL A 392 -24.96 -5.47 13.82
N ASN A 393 -24.94 -4.40 13.02
CA ASN A 393 -25.44 -4.40 11.63
C ASN A 393 -26.87 -4.99 11.50
N ASP A 394 -27.80 -4.47 12.32
CA ASP A 394 -29.22 -4.89 12.38
C ASP A 394 -29.50 -6.36 12.73
N THR A 395 -28.48 -7.12 13.13
CA THR A 395 -28.63 -8.50 13.61
C THR A 395 -28.29 -8.59 15.10
N ASP A 396 -29.13 -9.26 15.88
CA ASP A 396 -28.85 -9.51 17.30
C ASP A 396 -27.82 -10.64 17.41
N ARG A 397 -26.59 -10.32 17.85
CA ARG A 397 -25.50 -11.28 18.01
C ARG A 397 -25.27 -11.59 19.48
N ASN A 398 -25.19 -12.89 19.82
CA ASN A 398 -24.90 -13.34 21.17
C ASN A 398 -23.42 -13.08 21.50
N LEU A 399 -23.17 -12.34 22.58
CA LEU A 399 -21.84 -11.94 23.05
C LEU A 399 -21.32 -12.86 24.16
N GLY A 400 -22.20 -13.67 24.76
CA GLY A 400 -21.82 -14.63 25.78
C GLY A 400 -22.89 -14.84 26.85
N ARG A 401 -22.57 -15.74 27.77
CA ARG A 401 -23.42 -16.07 28.91
C ARG A 401 -22.61 -16.26 30.19
N LYS A 402 -23.19 -15.89 31.33
CA LYS A 402 -22.61 -16.10 32.66
C LYS A 402 -23.65 -16.67 33.61
N THR A 403 -23.24 -17.70 34.36
CA THR A 403 -24.11 -18.42 35.29
C THR A 403 -23.91 -17.93 36.72
N PHE A 404 -25.02 -17.68 37.40
CA PHE A 404 -25.10 -17.29 38.81
C PHE A 404 -25.92 -18.31 39.58
N ARG A 405 -25.52 -18.61 40.82
CA ARG A 405 -26.28 -19.49 41.71
C ARG A 405 -27.37 -18.66 42.41
N ILE A 406 -28.56 -19.20 42.58
CA ILE A 406 -29.61 -18.55 43.36
C ILE A 406 -29.62 -19.15 44.76
N LYS A 407 -29.41 -18.32 45.78
CA LYS A 407 -29.47 -18.72 47.19
C LYS A 407 -30.63 -18.03 47.90
N ARG A 408 -31.05 -18.62 49.01
CA ARG A 408 -31.91 -17.92 49.97
C ARG A 408 -31.06 -16.93 50.76
N VAL A 409 -31.68 -15.81 51.13
CA VAL A 409 -31.13 -14.95 52.19
C VAL A 409 -30.89 -15.82 53.44
N PRO A 410 -29.72 -15.73 54.10
CA PRO A 410 -29.44 -16.44 55.35
C PRO A 410 -30.52 -16.21 56.41
N ASP A 411 -30.64 -17.11 57.38
CA ASP A 411 -31.59 -16.91 58.47
C ASP A 411 -31.09 -15.81 59.42
N PRO A 412 -31.98 -14.91 59.90
CA PRO A 412 -31.63 -13.95 60.93
C PRO A 412 -31.36 -14.70 62.23
N VAL A 413 -30.81 -14.01 63.21
CA VAL A 413 -30.59 -14.59 64.52
C VAL A 413 -31.41 -13.88 65.57
N ALA A 414 -32.13 -14.70 66.35
CA ALA A 414 -32.93 -14.23 67.45
C ALA A 414 -32.06 -13.79 68.62
N LYS A 415 -32.40 -12.67 69.24
CA LYS A 415 -31.70 -12.09 70.38
C LYS A 415 -32.66 -11.51 71.39
N VAL A 416 -32.20 -11.46 72.63
CA VAL A 416 -32.78 -10.67 73.71
C VAL A 416 -31.64 -9.88 74.34
N ASN A 417 -31.78 -8.56 74.44
CA ASN A 417 -30.69 -7.68 74.90
C ASN A 417 -29.36 -7.91 74.15
N ASP A 418 -29.42 -8.02 72.82
CA ASP A 418 -28.28 -8.34 71.95
C ASP A 418 -27.54 -9.67 72.24
N GLN A 419 -28.11 -10.53 73.10
CA GLN A 419 -27.53 -11.81 73.50
C GLN A 419 -28.31 -12.99 72.88
N ARG A 420 -27.56 -14.02 72.47
CA ARG A 420 -28.08 -15.31 71.97
C ARG A 420 -28.02 -16.42 73.01
N ASP A 421 -27.09 -16.28 73.95
CA ASP A 421 -26.92 -17.15 75.11
C ASP A 421 -26.13 -16.41 76.21
N GLY A 422 -25.96 -17.07 77.35
CA GLY A 422 -25.07 -16.62 78.41
C GLY A 422 -25.78 -16.03 79.64
N PRO A 423 -25.02 -15.47 80.58
CA PRO A 423 -25.56 -14.92 81.81
C PRO A 423 -26.28 -13.57 81.55
N ILE A 424 -27.42 -13.37 82.19
CA ILE A 424 -28.17 -12.12 82.17
C ILE A 424 -28.69 -11.79 83.57
N ALA A 425 -28.51 -10.54 84.00
CA ALA A 425 -29.07 -10.08 85.27
C ALA A 425 -30.61 -10.13 85.20
N LYS A 426 -31.26 -10.68 86.23
CA LYS A 426 -32.73 -10.83 86.24
C LYS A 426 -33.48 -9.53 85.94
N ALA A 427 -33.02 -8.41 86.50
CA ALA A 427 -33.62 -7.10 86.27
C ALA A 427 -33.50 -6.64 84.81
N LEU A 428 -32.38 -6.95 84.15
CA LEU A 428 -32.15 -6.59 82.75
C LEU A 428 -33.02 -7.43 81.80
N LEU A 429 -33.15 -8.73 82.08
CA LEU A 429 -34.05 -9.63 81.34
C LEU A 429 -35.51 -9.16 81.44
N LEU A 430 -35.96 -8.80 82.64
CA LEU A 430 -37.34 -8.30 82.86
C LEU A 430 -37.60 -6.91 82.27
N ALA A 431 -36.54 -6.13 82.01
CA ALA A 431 -36.65 -4.83 81.35
C ALA A 431 -36.79 -4.93 79.82
N GLN A 432 -36.42 -6.07 79.23
CA GLN A 432 -36.58 -6.27 77.79
C GLN A 432 -38.06 -6.40 77.42
N LEU A 433 -38.43 -5.81 76.29
CA LEU A 433 -39.80 -5.89 75.78
C LEU A 433 -40.10 -7.21 75.09
N GLY A 434 -39.08 -7.88 74.55
CA GLY A 434 -39.28 -9.07 73.74
C GLY A 434 -38.03 -9.56 73.02
N VAL A 435 -38.26 -10.33 71.95
CA VAL A 435 -37.24 -10.96 71.11
C VAL A 435 -37.13 -10.20 69.79
N VAL A 436 -35.90 -9.95 69.36
CA VAL A 436 -35.59 -9.31 68.07
C VAL A 436 -34.90 -10.33 67.16
N ALA A 437 -35.10 -10.23 65.84
CA ALA A 437 -34.44 -11.05 64.85
C ALA A 437 -33.56 -10.18 63.95
N ASP A 438 -32.24 -10.26 64.14
CA ASP A 438 -31.27 -9.42 63.43
C ASP A 438 -30.50 -10.21 62.38
N MET A 439 -30.19 -9.56 61.26
CA MET A 439 -29.24 -10.10 60.30
C MET A 439 -27.82 -9.68 60.63
N GLU A 440 -26.94 -10.67 60.83
CA GLU A 440 -25.51 -10.45 61.00
C GLU A 440 -24.73 -10.87 59.76
N ASN A 441 -23.69 -10.11 59.43
CA ASN A 441 -22.75 -10.40 58.34
C ASN A 441 -23.44 -10.61 56.98
N PHE A 442 -24.45 -9.79 56.68
CA PHE A 442 -25.17 -9.82 55.41
C PHE A 442 -25.21 -8.42 54.78
N GLU A 443 -24.92 -8.35 53.49
CA GLU A 443 -24.71 -7.09 52.77
C GLU A 443 -26.00 -6.37 52.40
N PHE A 444 -27.16 -7.03 52.54
CA PHE A 444 -28.47 -6.42 52.29
C PHE A 444 -29.13 -6.02 53.61
N ASP A 445 -29.66 -4.81 53.66
CA ASP A 445 -30.46 -4.31 54.77
C ASP A 445 -31.85 -4.95 54.74
N LEU A 446 -32.10 -5.90 55.64
CA LEU A 446 -33.35 -6.64 55.74
C LEU A 446 -33.86 -6.66 57.18
N GLN A 447 -35.15 -6.35 57.32
CA GLN A 447 -35.83 -6.38 58.60
C GLN A 447 -36.64 -7.66 58.75
N PHE A 448 -36.38 -8.41 59.82
CA PHE A 448 -37.14 -9.60 60.20
C PHE A 448 -38.01 -9.30 61.42
N LYS A 449 -39.26 -9.76 61.37
CA LYS A 449 -40.21 -9.62 62.49
C LYS A 449 -40.44 -10.96 63.15
N VAL A 450 -40.16 -11.07 64.44
CA VAL A 450 -40.56 -12.22 65.26
C VAL A 450 -42.09 -12.23 65.37
N THR A 451 -42.68 -13.40 65.13
CA THR A 451 -44.13 -13.63 65.07
C THR A 451 -44.64 -14.52 66.20
N GLN A 452 -43.79 -15.41 66.72
CA GLN A 452 -44.13 -16.31 67.82
C GLN A 452 -42.85 -16.77 68.53
N PHE A 453 -42.95 -17.05 69.82
CA PHE A 453 -41.93 -17.78 70.60
C PHE A 453 -42.55 -18.29 71.91
N ALA A 454 -41.87 -19.18 72.61
CA ALA A 454 -42.22 -19.62 73.96
C ALA A 454 -41.07 -19.37 74.94
N VAL A 455 -41.40 -19.01 76.18
CA VAL A 455 -40.42 -18.94 77.28
C VAL A 455 -40.65 -20.14 78.18
N ALA A 456 -39.62 -20.96 78.36
CA ALA A 456 -39.63 -22.14 79.19
C ALA A 456 -38.58 -22.05 80.30
N THR A 457 -38.92 -22.54 81.49
CA THR A 457 -37.96 -22.71 82.58
C THR A 457 -38.34 -23.93 83.44
N ILE A 458 -37.46 -24.34 84.34
CA ILE A 458 -37.71 -25.46 85.25
C ILE A 458 -38.30 -24.94 86.57
N ARG A 459 -39.51 -25.36 86.92
CA ARG A 459 -40.14 -25.04 88.21
C ARG A 459 -40.57 -26.33 88.89
N ASN A 460 -40.15 -26.54 90.13
CA ASN A 460 -40.43 -27.77 90.92
C ASN A 460 -40.08 -29.08 90.19
N GLY A 461 -39.01 -29.07 89.37
CA GLY A 461 -38.54 -30.24 88.62
C GLY A 461 -39.26 -30.49 87.28
N TYR A 462 -40.30 -29.72 86.95
CA TYR A 462 -41.01 -29.81 85.67
C TYR A 462 -40.68 -28.62 84.76
N VAL A 463 -40.67 -28.86 83.45
CA VAL A 463 -40.59 -27.78 82.46
C VAL A 463 -41.95 -27.10 82.42
N VAL A 464 -41.95 -25.79 82.62
CA VAL A 464 -43.13 -24.94 82.49
C VAL A 464 -42.84 -23.90 81.43
N ASP A 465 -43.72 -23.77 80.45
CA ASP A 465 -43.60 -22.85 79.33
C ASP A 465 -44.84 -21.97 79.15
N ALA A 466 -44.64 -20.81 78.54
CA ALA A 466 -45.70 -19.89 78.15
C ALA A 466 -45.40 -19.33 76.75
N SER A 467 -46.39 -19.33 75.87
CA SER A 467 -46.25 -18.88 74.48
C SER A 467 -46.60 -17.39 74.30
N SER A 468 -45.98 -16.76 73.30
CA SER A 468 -46.32 -15.44 72.78
C SER A 468 -46.60 -15.54 71.28
N ASN A 469 -47.66 -14.86 70.81
CA ASN A 469 -48.01 -14.74 69.39
C ASN A 469 -47.53 -13.40 68.79
N SER A 470 -46.48 -12.81 69.36
CA SER A 470 -45.86 -11.58 68.90
C SER A 470 -44.36 -11.61 69.16
N ASN A 471 -43.65 -10.53 68.86
CA ASN A 471 -42.25 -10.36 69.27
C ASN A 471 -42.10 -9.95 70.75
N LEU A 472 -43.19 -9.65 71.46
CA LEU A 472 -43.17 -9.12 72.83
C LEU A 472 -43.37 -10.22 73.88
N PHE A 473 -42.79 -10.03 75.08
CA PHE A 473 -43.03 -10.89 76.23
C PHE A 473 -44.44 -10.68 76.80
N THR A 474 -45.15 -11.78 77.09
CA THR A 474 -46.43 -11.76 77.82
C THR A 474 -46.20 -11.64 79.33
N GLU A 475 -47.22 -11.24 80.10
CA GLU A 475 -47.09 -11.20 81.57
C GLU A 475 -46.84 -12.59 82.17
N GLU A 476 -47.44 -13.64 81.60
CA GLU A 476 -47.18 -15.03 82.02
C GLU A 476 -45.71 -15.41 81.83
N GLN A 477 -45.11 -15.02 80.71
CA GLN A 477 -43.67 -15.23 80.45
C GLN A 477 -42.82 -14.43 81.44
N LYS A 478 -43.19 -13.18 81.73
CA LYS A 478 -42.51 -12.38 82.75
C LYS A 478 -42.64 -12.99 84.14
N ASP A 479 -43.76 -13.62 84.49
CA ASP A 479 -43.94 -14.34 85.75
C ASP A 479 -43.04 -15.57 85.87
N LEU A 480 -42.84 -16.30 84.75
CA LEU A 480 -41.85 -17.38 84.69
C LEU A 480 -40.44 -16.84 84.96
N MET A 481 -40.07 -15.72 84.32
CA MET A 481 -38.77 -15.07 84.50
C MET A 481 -38.58 -14.47 85.91
N ARG A 482 -39.62 -13.86 86.51
CA ARG A 482 -39.58 -13.33 87.89
C ARG A 482 -39.31 -14.44 88.91
N GLY A 483 -39.92 -15.60 88.70
CA GLY A 483 -39.77 -16.78 89.54
C GLY A 483 -38.44 -17.53 89.37
N ALA A 484 -37.64 -17.19 88.35
CA ALA A 484 -36.34 -17.80 88.15
C ALA A 484 -35.32 -17.32 89.20
N VAL A 485 -34.56 -18.26 89.75
CA VAL A 485 -33.47 -17.97 90.71
C VAL A 485 -32.12 -17.89 90.03
N ARG A 486 -31.12 -17.34 90.72
CA ARG A 486 -29.74 -17.28 90.24
C ARG A 486 -29.23 -18.68 89.85
N GLY A 487 -28.57 -18.78 88.70
CA GLY A 487 -28.09 -20.01 88.07
C GLY A 487 -29.15 -20.78 87.25
N GLN A 488 -30.43 -20.38 87.31
CA GLN A 488 -31.50 -21.03 86.57
C GLN A 488 -31.46 -20.64 85.09
N ARG A 489 -31.73 -21.62 84.22
CA ARG A 489 -31.83 -21.40 82.77
C ARG A 489 -33.25 -20.98 82.37
N VAL A 490 -33.34 -19.96 81.53
CA VAL A 490 -34.54 -19.54 80.82
C VAL A 490 -34.29 -19.79 79.34
N PHE A 491 -35.15 -20.63 78.74
CA PHE A 491 -35.10 -20.97 77.33
C PHE A 491 -36.14 -20.15 76.59
N ILE A 492 -35.75 -19.45 75.54
CA ILE A 492 -36.67 -18.81 74.61
C ILE A 492 -36.61 -19.64 73.35
N GLN A 493 -37.63 -20.46 73.14
CA GLN A 493 -37.66 -21.51 72.13
C GLN A 493 -38.83 -21.31 71.16
N ASP A 494 -38.88 -22.15 70.13
CA ASP A 494 -39.89 -22.11 69.07
C ASP A 494 -40.05 -20.72 68.43
N ILE A 495 -38.94 -19.99 68.31
CA ILE A 495 -38.93 -18.63 67.79
C ILE A 495 -39.21 -18.68 66.29
N GLN A 496 -40.29 -18.03 65.85
CA GLN A 496 -40.66 -17.92 64.44
C GLN A 496 -40.54 -16.48 63.98
N ALA A 497 -39.84 -16.23 62.88
CA ALA A 497 -39.74 -14.90 62.26
C ALA A 497 -40.16 -14.91 60.79
N VAL A 498 -40.57 -13.75 60.31
CA VAL A 498 -40.92 -13.52 58.89
C VAL A 498 -40.10 -12.34 58.37
N GLY A 499 -39.46 -12.54 57.21
CA GLY A 499 -38.71 -11.50 56.51
C GLY A 499 -39.50 -10.85 55.37
N PRO A 500 -38.86 -9.97 54.59
CA PRO A 500 -39.49 -9.34 53.42
C PRO A 500 -39.91 -10.33 52.33
N ASP A 501 -39.35 -11.55 52.34
CA ASP A 501 -39.72 -12.66 51.47
C ASP A 501 -41.07 -13.31 51.85
N GLY A 502 -41.68 -12.90 52.96
CA GLY A 502 -42.98 -13.39 53.45
C GLY A 502 -42.95 -14.82 54.00
N ARG A 503 -41.77 -15.43 54.13
CA ARG A 503 -41.63 -16.83 54.59
C ARG A 503 -41.40 -16.89 56.09
N ARG A 504 -42.05 -17.85 56.76
CA ARG A 504 -41.79 -18.18 58.17
C ARG A 504 -40.49 -18.96 58.29
N ARG A 505 -39.67 -18.56 59.27
CA ARG A 505 -38.37 -19.15 59.58
C ARG A 505 -38.30 -19.47 61.06
N SER A 506 -37.88 -20.69 61.37
CA SER A 506 -37.61 -21.11 62.74
C SER A 506 -36.22 -20.62 63.13
N LEU A 507 -36.15 -19.67 64.05
CA LEU A 507 -34.92 -19.21 64.65
C LEU A 507 -34.70 -20.09 65.89
N GLY A 508 -33.49 -20.63 66.05
CA GLY A 508 -33.19 -21.58 67.14
C GLY A 508 -33.45 -21.02 68.55
N THR A 509 -33.13 -21.81 69.56
CA THR A 509 -33.40 -21.44 70.96
C THR A 509 -32.34 -20.49 71.53
N ILE A 510 -32.78 -19.43 72.21
CA ILE A 510 -31.93 -18.58 73.05
C ILE A 510 -31.88 -19.19 74.46
N THR A 511 -30.69 -19.38 75.02
CA THR A 511 -30.52 -19.94 76.37
C THR A 511 -29.84 -18.94 77.29
N LEU A 512 -30.62 -18.33 78.17
CA LEU A 512 -30.12 -17.34 79.13
C LEU A 512 -29.99 -17.98 80.52
N VAL A 513 -28.93 -17.65 81.23
CA VAL A 513 -28.70 -18.05 82.63
C VAL A 513 -28.95 -16.84 83.51
N VAL A 514 -29.87 -16.92 84.46
CA VAL A 514 -30.13 -15.80 85.38
C VAL A 514 -28.94 -15.64 86.34
N ASP A 515 -28.27 -14.50 86.33
CA ASP A 515 -27.21 -14.15 87.30
C ASP A 515 -27.74 -13.39 88.52
#